data_AF-A0A6C7WYE9-F1
#
_entry.id   AF-A0A6C7WYE9-F1
#
_cell.length_a   1.000
_cell.length_b   1.000
_cell.length_c   1.000
_cell.angle_alpha   90.00
_cell.angle_beta   90.00
_cell.angle_gamma   90.00
#
_symmetry.space_group_name_H-M   'P 1'
#
loop_
_entity.id
_entity.type
_entity.pdbx_description
1 polymer ?
#
loop_
_entity_poly.entity_id
_entity_poly.type
_entity_poly.pdbx_seq_one_letter_code
_entity_poly.pdbx_strand_id
1 'polypeptide(L)'
;MKAKLTLLALLGTTVLLAKDMVVPASELPNNAKEFISKNFKTAQIGLVKKDIDSYDVILNDGTEIDFMINGEWKEVDGKYKALPHTILPNVMKKVSATQPNAQIL
;
A
#
# COMPACT_ATOMS: atom_id res chain seq x y z
N MET A 1 7.94 3.75 -64.35
CA MET A 1 8.91 4.04 -63.28
C MET A 1 8.23 3.88 -61.92
N LYS A 2 8.72 2.90 -61.14
CA LYS A 2 8.88 2.86 -59.68
C LYS A 2 7.62 2.90 -58.79
N ALA A 3 7.24 1.70 -58.32
CA ALA A 3 6.58 1.51 -57.02
C ALA A 3 7.33 2.26 -55.92
N LYS A 4 6.61 2.86 -54.97
CA LYS A 4 7.19 3.31 -53.70
C LYS A 4 6.55 2.53 -52.55
N LEU A 5 7.42 1.73 -51.95
CA LEU A 5 7.28 0.97 -50.72
C LEU A 5 6.80 1.84 -49.54
N THR A 6 5.97 1.21 -48.73
CA THR A 6 5.66 1.42 -47.31
C THR A 6 6.85 1.80 -46.43
N LEU A 7 6.62 2.63 -45.39
CA LEU A 7 7.16 2.34 -44.04
C LEU A 7 6.33 2.99 -42.92
N LEU A 8 5.89 2.10 -42.04
CA LEU A 8 5.14 2.23 -40.80
C LEU A 8 5.88 3.11 -39.78
N ALA A 9 5.34 4.27 -39.41
CA ALA A 9 5.80 5.00 -38.23
C ALA A 9 5.10 4.41 -37.00
N LEU A 10 5.69 3.33 -36.45
CA LEU A 10 5.37 2.84 -35.11
C LEU A 10 5.74 3.96 -34.13
N LEU A 11 4.77 4.76 -33.70
CA LEU A 11 4.93 5.65 -32.55
C LEU A 11 5.23 4.75 -31.35
N GLY A 12 6.49 4.70 -30.94
CA GLY A 12 6.94 3.94 -29.79
C GLY A 12 6.22 4.43 -28.54
N THR A 13 5.19 3.71 -28.11
CA THR A 13 4.68 3.83 -26.76
C THR A 13 5.73 3.19 -25.87
N THR A 14 6.66 4.00 -25.36
CA THR A 14 7.44 3.59 -24.21
C THR A 14 6.46 3.41 -23.07
N VAL A 15 6.08 2.15 -22.79
CA VAL A 15 5.43 1.81 -21.53
C VAL A 15 6.41 2.22 -20.45
N LEU A 16 6.12 3.31 -19.75
CA LEU A 16 6.78 3.64 -18.50
C LEU A 16 6.54 2.45 -17.58
N LEU A 17 7.53 1.57 -17.46
CA LEU A 17 7.58 0.62 -16.36
C LEU A 17 7.82 1.47 -15.12
N ALA A 18 6.73 1.93 -14.49
CA ALA A 18 6.82 2.61 -13.22
C ALA A 18 7.42 1.62 -12.23
N LYS A 19 8.63 1.94 -11.80
CA LYS A 19 9.28 1.26 -10.69
C LYS A 19 8.90 2.04 -9.44
N ASP A 20 8.58 1.34 -8.36
CA ASP A 20 8.31 1.94 -7.06
C ASP A 20 9.31 3.05 -6.74
N MET A 21 8.78 4.24 -6.49
CA MET A 21 9.58 5.39 -6.11
C MET A 21 9.53 5.55 -4.60
N VAL A 22 10.71 5.64 -3.96
CA VAL A 22 10.77 6.03 -2.56
C VAL A 22 10.45 7.52 -2.46
N VAL A 23 9.40 7.85 -1.71
CA VAL A 23 8.89 9.22 -1.53
C VAL A 23 8.88 9.61 -0.05
N PRO A 24 8.92 10.91 0.28
CA PRO A 24 8.77 11.34 1.66
C PRO A 24 7.35 11.06 2.18
N ALA A 25 7.20 10.77 3.47
CA ALA A 25 5.91 10.51 4.11
C ALA A 25 4.90 11.67 3.98
N SER A 26 5.37 12.89 3.66
CA SER A 26 4.51 14.03 3.35
C SER A 26 3.66 13.84 2.10
N GLU A 27 4.06 12.97 1.16
CA GLU A 27 3.28 12.62 -0.03
C GLU A 27 2.09 11.71 0.26
N LEU A 28 2.03 11.06 1.43
CA LEU A 28 0.88 10.27 1.79
C LEU A 28 -0.37 11.15 1.92
N PRO A 29 -1.51 10.68 1.37
CA PRO A 29 -2.81 11.29 1.63
C PRO A 29 -3.08 11.45 3.13
N ASN A 30 -3.85 12.48 3.51
CA ASN A 30 -4.09 12.79 4.93
C ASN A 30 -4.84 11.66 5.65
N ASN A 31 -5.82 11.03 5.00
CA ASN A 31 -6.53 9.87 5.51
C ASN A 31 -5.59 8.67 5.79
N ALA A 32 -4.57 8.44 4.96
CA ALA A 32 -3.56 7.40 5.22
C ALA A 32 -2.72 7.72 6.46
N LYS A 33 -2.26 8.96 6.61
CA LYS A 33 -1.52 9.41 7.82
C LYS A 33 -2.37 9.32 9.09
N GLU A 34 -3.64 9.68 8.99
CA GLU A 34 -4.62 9.55 10.09
C GLU A 34 -4.86 8.08 10.45
N PHE A 35 -5.01 7.21 9.45
CA PHE A 35 -5.14 5.77 9.67
C PHE A 35 -3.93 5.20 10.43
N ILE A 36 -2.71 5.56 10.01
CA ILE A 36 -1.47 5.11 10.64
C ILE A 36 -1.41 5.60 12.10
N SER A 37 -1.57 6.91 12.32
CA SER A 37 -1.48 7.49 13.67
C SER A 37 -2.55 6.97 14.63
N LYS A 38 -3.76 6.68 14.13
CA LYS A 38 -4.87 6.15 14.93
C LYS A 38 -4.62 4.71 15.38
N ASN A 39 -4.14 3.86 14.49
CA ASN A 39 -4.04 2.42 14.74
C ASN A 39 -2.65 2.00 15.26
N PHE A 40 -1.58 2.66 14.82
CA PHE A 40 -0.19 2.29 15.10
C PHE A 40 0.54 3.35 15.94
N LYS A 41 -0.04 3.68 17.09
CA LYS A 41 0.39 4.83 17.94
C LYS A 41 1.86 4.84 18.36
N THR A 42 2.49 3.66 18.46
CA THR A 42 3.89 3.52 18.90
C THR A 42 4.86 3.32 17.74
N ALA A 43 4.35 3.06 16.53
CA ALA A 43 5.16 2.87 15.35
C ALA A 43 5.30 4.18 14.56
N GLN A 44 6.36 4.28 13.80
CA GLN A 44 6.69 5.45 12.96
C GLN A 44 6.84 5.00 11.51
N ILE A 45 6.53 5.88 10.57
CA ILE A 45 6.74 5.63 9.14
C ILE A 45 8.23 5.55 8.88
N GLY A 46 8.71 4.39 8.44
CA GLY A 46 10.12 4.15 8.09
C GLY A 46 10.38 4.33 6.59
N LEU A 47 9.51 3.78 5.75
CA LEU A 47 9.61 3.88 4.30
C LEU A 47 8.23 4.12 3.68
N VAL A 48 8.18 4.95 2.64
CA VAL A 48 7.03 5.04 1.74
C VAL A 48 7.51 4.81 0.32
N LYS A 49 6.91 3.83 -0.34
CA LYS A 49 7.02 3.61 -1.77
C LYS A 49 5.73 4.07 -2.44
N LYS A 50 5.85 4.65 -3.62
CA LYS A 50 4.74 5.08 -4.45
C LYS A 50 4.82 4.38 -5.79
N ASP A 51 3.74 3.73 -6.17
CA ASP A 51 3.49 3.28 -7.54
C ASP A 51 2.46 4.22 -8.21
N ILE A 52 2.05 3.92 -9.44
CA ILE A 52 1.08 4.69 -10.21
C ILE A 52 -0.26 4.80 -9.46
N ASP A 53 -0.69 3.73 -8.80
CA ASP A 53 -2.04 3.60 -8.23
C ASP A 53 -2.05 3.22 -6.74
N SER A 54 -0.88 3.16 -6.09
CA SER A 54 -0.76 2.77 -4.68
C SER A 54 0.38 3.46 -3.94
N TYR A 55 0.35 3.30 -2.62
CA TYR A 55 1.47 3.53 -1.74
C TYR A 55 1.70 2.30 -0.87
N ASP A 56 2.95 1.85 -0.76
CA ASP A 56 3.34 0.84 0.22
C ASP A 56 4.11 1.51 1.35
N VAL A 57 3.61 1.37 2.58
CA VAL A 57 4.18 2.00 3.77
C VAL A 57 4.75 0.93 4.68
N ILE A 58 6.04 1.05 5.00
CA ILE A 58 6.71 0.19 5.97
C ILE A 58 6.96 0.98 7.24
N LEU A 59 6.40 0.50 8.35
CA LEU A 59 6.61 1.09 9.67
C LEU A 59 7.92 0.55 10.28
N ASN A 60 8.47 1.29 11.23
CA ASN A 60 9.72 0.94 11.91
C ASN A 60 9.64 -0.36 12.74
N ASP A 61 8.44 -0.87 13.02
CA ASP A 61 8.21 -2.14 13.69
C ASP A 61 8.02 -3.31 12.72
N GLY A 62 8.18 -3.08 11.41
CA GLY A 62 8.06 -4.08 10.36
C GLY A 62 6.65 -4.26 9.79
N THR A 63 5.64 -3.58 10.33
CA THR A 63 4.30 -3.59 9.75
C THR A 63 4.31 -2.97 8.36
N GLU A 64 3.69 -3.64 7.39
CA GLU A 64 3.49 -3.15 6.03
C GLU A 64 2.01 -2.79 5.83
N ILE A 65 1.76 -1.66 5.17
CA ILE A 65 0.42 -1.15 4.88
C ILE A 65 0.37 -0.68 3.44
N ASP A 66 -0.49 -1.32 2.66
CA ASP A 66 -0.74 -0.93 1.28
C ASP A 66 -1.96 -0.02 1.25
N PHE A 67 -1.79 1.16 0.66
CA PHE A 67 -2.84 2.12 0.41
C PHE A 67 -3.11 2.21 -1.08
N MET A 68 -4.38 2.34 -1.43
CA MET A 68 -4.81 2.86 -2.73
C MET A 68 -4.29 4.30 -2.89
N ILE A 69 -4.16 4.80 -4.13
CA ILE A 69 -3.67 6.17 -4.40
C ILE A 69 -4.48 7.27 -3.69
N ASN A 70 -5.75 7.00 -3.37
CA ASN A 70 -6.64 7.91 -2.62
C ASN A 70 -6.40 7.88 -1.10
N GLY A 71 -5.51 7.03 -0.60
CA GLY A 71 -5.16 6.87 0.82
C GLY A 71 -6.06 5.93 1.61
N GLU A 72 -7.00 5.23 0.98
CA GLU A 72 -7.72 4.13 1.61
C GLU A 72 -6.81 2.91 1.69
N TRP A 73 -6.72 2.29 2.87
CA TRP A 73 -5.92 1.08 3.04
C TRP A 73 -6.59 -0.08 2.31
N LYS A 74 -5.77 -0.92 1.69
CA LYS A 74 -6.14 -2.14 0.97
C LYS A 74 -5.71 -3.37 1.74
N GLU A 75 -4.51 -3.34 2.30
CA GLU A 75 -3.90 -4.44 3.05
C GLU A 75 -3.11 -3.90 4.24
N VAL A 76 -3.06 -4.70 5.30
CA VAL A 76 -2.23 -4.46 6.48
C VAL A 76 -1.61 -5.80 6.86
N ASP A 77 -0.29 -5.87 6.88
CA ASP A 77 0.48 -7.07 7.23
C ASP A 77 1.46 -6.74 8.37
N GLY A 78 1.16 -7.23 9.56
CA GLY A 78 1.98 -7.10 10.77
C GLY A 78 3.20 -8.01 10.78
N LYS A 79 3.39 -8.84 9.75
CA LYS A 79 4.43 -9.87 9.58
C LYS A 79 4.44 -10.90 10.71
N TYR A 80 4.99 -10.51 11.86
CA TYR A 80 5.14 -11.34 13.05
C TYR A 80 4.46 -10.74 14.29
N LYS A 81 3.75 -9.62 14.11
CA LYS A 81 3.12 -8.86 15.18
C LYS A 81 1.61 -8.81 14.99
N ALA A 82 0.88 -9.03 16.08
CA ALA A 82 -0.56 -8.91 16.08
C ALA A 82 -1.01 -7.48 15.72
N LEU A 83 -1.95 -7.40 14.79
CA LEU A 83 -2.56 -6.14 14.37
C LEU A 83 -3.49 -5.59 15.44
N PRO A 84 -3.60 -4.25 15.56
CA PRO A 84 -4.60 -3.62 16.39
C PRO A 84 -6.01 -4.06 16.01
N HIS A 85 -6.78 -4.53 17.00
CA HIS A 85 -8.20 -4.90 16.84
C HIS A 85 -9.08 -3.75 16.32
N THR A 86 -8.58 -2.51 16.40
CA THR A 86 -9.26 -1.29 15.93
C THR A 86 -9.35 -1.20 14.41
N ILE A 87 -8.55 -1.98 13.66
CA ILE A 87 -8.57 -1.98 12.19
C ILE A 87 -9.84 -2.67 11.66
N LEU A 88 -10.25 -3.77 12.30
CA LEU A 88 -11.41 -4.58 11.88
C LEU A 88 -12.44 -4.78 13.01
N PRO A 89 -13.03 -3.73 13.59
CA PRO A 89 -13.82 -3.82 14.82
C PRO A 89 -15.03 -4.77 14.71
N ASN A 90 -15.63 -4.86 13.52
CA ASN A 90 -16.84 -5.66 13.29
C ASN A 90 -16.58 -7.17 13.27
N VAL A 91 -15.37 -7.63 12.93
CA VAL A 91 -15.05 -9.06 12.85
C VAL A 91 -14.46 -9.59 14.16
N MET A 92 -13.86 -8.73 14.99
CA MET A 92 -13.17 -9.16 16.20
C MET A 92 -14.06 -9.94 17.16
N LYS A 93 -15.34 -9.55 17.29
CA LYS A 93 -16.30 -10.29 18.12
C LYS A 93 -16.42 -11.76 17.70
N LYS A 94 -16.45 -12.03 16.40
CA LYS A 94 -16.55 -13.39 15.87
C LYS A 94 -15.24 -14.14 16.05
N VAL A 95 -14.12 -13.51 15.72
CA VAL A 95 -12.78 -14.10 15.86
C VAL A 95 -12.51 -14.53 17.30
N SER A 96 -12.72 -13.64 18.27
CA SER A 96 -12.51 -13.95 19.69
C SER A 96 -13.41 -15.07 20.22
N ALA A 97 -14.61 -15.24 19.66
CA ALA A 97 -15.52 -16.31 20.05
C ALA A 97 -15.15 -17.67 19.44
N THR A 98 -14.63 -17.71 18.21
CA THR A 98 -14.35 -18.96 17.50
C THR A 98 -12.88 -19.40 17.55
N GLN A 99 -11.96 -18.45 17.74
CA GLN A 99 -10.51 -18.65 17.70
C GLN A 99 -9.84 -17.81 18.81
N PRO A 100 -10.08 -18.11 20.11
CA PRO A 100 -9.70 -17.24 21.22
C PRO A 100 -8.18 -17.02 21.38
N ASN A 101 -7.37 -17.93 20.84
CA ASN A 101 -5.91 -17.85 20.89
C ASN A 101 -5.28 -17.43 19.55
N ALA A 102 -6.09 -17.18 18.51
CA ALA A 102 -5.57 -16.73 17.22
C ALA A 102 -5.27 -15.23 17.26
N GLN A 103 -4.25 -14.84 16.50
CA GLN A 103 -3.90 -13.45 16.27
C GLN A 103 -4.15 -13.14 14.80
N ILE A 104 -4.68 -11.95 14.52
CA ILE A 104 -4.65 -11.39 13.18
C ILE A 104 -3.28 -10.75 13.05
N LEU A 105 -2.48 -11.30 12.14
CA LEU A 105 -1.22 -10.74 11.71
C LEU A 105 -1.47 -9.91 10.45
#